data_AF-A0A1Y4MSQ6-F1
#
_entry.id   AF-A0A1Y4MSQ6-F1
#
_cell.length_a   1.000
_cell.length_b   1.000
_cell.length_c   1.000
_cell.angle_alpha   90.00
_cell.angle_beta   90.00
_cell.angle_gamma   90.00
#
_symmetry.space_group_name_H-M   'P 1'
#
loop_
_entity.id
_entity.type
_entity.pdbx_description
1 polymer ?
#
loop_
_entity_poly.entity_id
_entity_poly.type
_entity_poly.pdbx_seq_one_letter_code
_entity_poly.pdbx_strand_id
1 'polypeptide(L)'
;MYNTDFDQFKNTEDIDSAFALYVNKKNNSPHASLNGNTPVNVFMDDESSIRRVEPERLEKIFYHTATRKVANDATIRLNTKVFETKQEYIGSRITIKYKPDLSEVYIFDDDSYIKISEVKKVDNSKIKRKRPLFSKEDDQ
;
A
#
# COMPACT_ATOMS: atom_id res chain seq x y z
N MET A 1 -14.49 32.98 -16.71
CA MET A 1 -13.76 31.69 -16.85
C MET A 1 -12.28 32.05 -16.83
N TYR A 2 -11.52 31.63 -15.81
CA TYR A 2 -10.09 31.93 -15.78
C TYR A 2 -9.43 31.08 -16.87
N ASN A 3 -8.87 31.74 -17.88
CA ASN A 3 -8.07 31.07 -18.89
C ASN A 3 -6.69 30.84 -18.27
N THR A 4 -6.48 29.66 -17.69
CA THR A 4 -5.18 29.27 -17.16
C THR A 4 -4.29 28.92 -18.34
N ASP A 5 -3.27 29.73 -18.58
CA ASP A 5 -2.22 29.39 -19.53
C ASP A 5 -1.41 28.22 -18.98
N PHE A 6 -1.37 27.10 -19.70
CA PHE A 6 -0.63 25.90 -19.28
C PHE A 6 0.82 25.90 -19.78
N ASP A 7 1.17 26.76 -20.74
CA ASP A 7 2.52 26.85 -21.30
C ASP A 7 3.53 27.48 -20.33
N GLN A 8 3.03 28.11 -19.26
CA GLN A 8 3.87 28.68 -18.19
C GLN A 8 4.47 27.62 -17.24
N PHE A 9 3.92 26.40 -17.22
CA PHE A 9 4.39 25.33 -16.33
C PHE A 9 5.39 24.45 -17.06
N LYS A 10 6.61 24.36 -16.53
CA LYS A 10 7.70 23.60 -17.17
C LYS A 10 7.82 22.18 -16.63
N ASN A 11 7.35 21.96 -15.42
CA ASN A 11 7.36 20.67 -14.73
C ASN A 11 6.16 20.56 -13.77
N THR A 12 6.03 19.41 -13.11
CA THR A 12 4.99 19.14 -12.12
C THR A 12 5.12 20.02 -10.88
N GLU A 13 6.33 20.36 -10.48
CA GLU A 13 6.60 21.20 -9.31
C GLU A 13 6.05 22.63 -9.47
N ASP A 14 6.10 23.19 -10.68
CA ASP A 14 5.53 24.50 -11.01
C ASP A 14 4.01 24.49 -10.82
N ILE A 15 3.36 23.40 -11.24
CA ILE A 15 1.91 23.20 -11.09
C ILE A 15 1.55 23.05 -9.62
N ASP A 16 2.28 22.22 -8.87
CA ASP A 16 2.05 21.99 -7.45
C ASP A 16 2.18 23.30 -6.65
N SER A 17 3.20 24.11 -6.98
CA SER A 17 3.42 25.41 -6.35
C SER A 17 2.29 26.39 -6.65
N ALA A 18 1.88 26.51 -7.91
CA ALA A 18 0.77 27.39 -8.31
C ALA A 18 -0.56 26.94 -7.69
N PHE A 19 -0.81 25.64 -7.63
CA PHE A 19 -1.98 25.07 -6.98
C PHE A 19 -1.99 25.34 -5.48
N ALA A 20 -0.85 25.16 -4.80
CA ALA A 20 -0.72 25.45 -3.37
C ALA A 20 -1.04 26.93 -3.06
N LEU A 21 -0.54 27.86 -3.89
CA LEU A 21 -0.85 29.29 -3.77
C LEU A 21 -2.34 29.58 -3.97
N TYR A 22 -2.95 28.96 -4.99
CA TYR A 22 -4.38 29.10 -5.24
C TYR A 22 -5.23 28.59 -4.07
N VAL A 23 -4.94 27.38 -3.57
CA VAL A 23 -5.67 26.75 -2.45
C VAL A 23 -5.52 27.60 -1.19
N ASN A 24 -4.30 28.05 -0.88
CA ASN A 24 -4.06 28.91 0.27
C ASN A 24 -4.86 30.22 0.18
N LYS A 25 -4.81 30.89 -0.97
CA LYS A 25 -5.57 32.12 -1.19
C LYS A 25 -7.07 31.89 -1.08
N LYS A 26 -7.59 30.82 -1.72
CA LYS A 26 -9.02 30.51 -1.73
C LYS A 26 -9.53 30.21 -0.33
N ASN A 27 -8.78 29.44 0.46
CA ASN A 27 -9.20 29.04 1.80
C ASN A 27 -9.08 30.18 2.83
N ASN A 28 -8.20 31.15 2.60
CA ASN A 28 -8.03 32.33 3.46
C ASN A 28 -8.78 33.58 2.99
N SER A 29 -9.52 33.51 1.88
CA SER A 29 -10.32 34.64 1.38
C SER A 29 -11.77 34.55 1.89
N PRO A 30 -12.39 35.68 2.29
CA PRO A 30 -13.81 35.74 2.60
C PRO A 30 -14.67 35.15 1.49
N HIS A 31 -15.66 34.34 1.87
CA HIS A 31 -16.59 33.73 0.93
C HIS A 31 -18.02 34.20 1.17
N ALA A 32 -18.70 34.67 0.11
CA ALA A 32 -20.06 35.18 0.21
C ALA A 32 -21.06 34.14 0.75
N SER A 33 -20.89 32.86 0.40
CA SER A 33 -21.74 31.78 0.92
C SER A 33 -21.47 31.40 2.37
N LEU A 34 -20.41 31.95 2.97
CA LEU A 34 -20.03 31.73 4.37
C LEU A 34 -20.24 33.00 5.20
N ASN A 35 -21.15 33.87 4.78
CA ASN A 35 -21.44 35.15 5.43
C ASN A 35 -20.19 36.04 5.63
N GLY A 36 -19.24 35.98 4.69
CA GLY A 36 -17.99 36.74 4.77
C GLY A 36 -16.89 36.08 5.59
N ASN A 37 -17.13 34.90 6.20
CA ASN A 37 -16.07 34.11 6.81
C ASN A 37 -15.17 33.44 5.75
N THR A 38 -13.98 33.04 6.18
CA THR A 38 -13.04 32.26 5.36
C THR A 38 -13.33 30.77 5.53
N PRO A 39 -13.12 29.93 4.49
CA PRO A 39 -13.21 28.48 4.61
C PRO A 39 -12.35 27.91 5.74
N VAL A 40 -11.16 28.45 5.99
CA VAL A 40 -10.31 28.02 7.12
C VAL A 40 -10.99 28.26 8.47
N ASN A 41 -11.59 29.43 8.68
CA ASN A 41 -12.23 29.74 9.96
C ASN A 41 -13.40 28.79 10.24
N VAL A 42 -14.25 28.56 9.24
CA VAL A 42 -15.38 27.62 9.37
C VAL A 42 -14.90 26.20 9.68
N PHE A 43 -13.83 25.74 9.01
CA PHE A 43 -13.25 24.42 9.29
C PHE A 43 -12.70 24.30 10.72
N MET A 44 -12.06 25.35 11.24
CA MET A 44 -11.55 25.37 12.61
C MET A 44 -12.66 25.42 13.65
N ASP A 45 -13.73 26.17 13.39
CA ASP A 45 -14.91 26.23 14.27
C ASP A 45 -15.59 24.85 14.37
N ASP A 46 -15.59 24.09 13.27
CA ASP A 46 -16.14 22.74 13.19
C ASP A 46 -15.18 21.63 13.70
N GLU A 47 -14.00 21.96 14.22
CA GLU A 47 -12.97 20.96 14.58
C GLU A 47 -13.51 19.90 15.55
N SER A 48 -14.33 20.31 16.51
CA SER A 48 -14.94 19.42 17.50
C SER A 48 -15.86 18.33 16.89
N SER A 49 -16.35 18.54 15.66
CA SER A 49 -17.21 17.60 14.94
C SER A 49 -16.43 16.65 14.02
N ILE A 50 -15.12 16.87 13.84
CA ILE A 50 -14.30 16.06 12.93
C ILE A 50 -13.96 14.71 13.57
N ARG A 51 -14.44 13.63 12.95
CA ARG A 51 -14.06 12.25 13.32
C ARG A 51 -12.78 11.85 12.59
N ARG A 52 -11.67 11.79 13.33
CA ARG A 52 -10.38 11.33 12.81
C ARG A 52 -10.38 9.80 12.68
N VAL A 53 -9.72 9.31 11.63
CA VAL A 53 -9.47 7.88 11.43
C VAL A 53 -8.11 7.55 12.03
N GLU A 54 -7.99 6.39 12.67
CA GLU A 54 -6.72 5.90 13.20
C GLU A 54 -5.64 5.86 12.10
N PRO A 55 -4.41 6.37 12.34
CA PRO A 55 -3.35 6.45 11.33
C PRO A 55 -3.05 5.11 10.65
N GLU A 56 -3.02 4.02 11.41
CA GLU A 56 -2.76 2.67 10.89
C GLU A 56 -3.85 2.22 9.91
N ARG A 57 -5.11 2.59 10.18
CA ARG A 57 -6.22 2.28 9.28
C ARG A 57 -6.13 3.11 8.01
N LEU A 58 -5.75 4.38 8.12
CA LEU A 58 -5.57 5.26 6.97
C LEU A 58 -4.48 4.73 6.02
N GLU A 59 -3.35 4.28 6.57
CA GLU A 59 -2.25 3.70 5.80
C GLU A 59 -2.68 2.45 5.02
N LYS A 60 -3.39 1.52 5.68
CA LYS A 60 -3.87 0.28 5.06
C LYS A 60 -4.92 0.48 3.97
N ILE A 61 -5.63 1.62 3.95
CA ILE A 61 -6.60 1.95 2.88
C ILE A 61 -5.89 2.17 1.54
N PHE A 62 -4.64 2.65 1.55
CA PHE A 62 -3.87 2.91 0.33
C PHE A 62 -3.10 1.69 -0.18
N TYR A 63 -3.18 0.54 0.52
CA TYR A 63 -2.54 -0.68 0.04
C TYR A 63 -3.18 -1.17 -1.25
N HIS A 64 -2.33 -1.56 -2.19
CA HIS A 64 -2.76 -2.27 -3.39
C HIS A 64 -3.23 -3.68 -3.04
N THR A 65 -4.24 -4.16 -3.77
CA THR A 65 -4.83 -5.48 -3.56
C THR A 65 -4.62 -6.35 -4.79
N ALA A 66 -4.17 -7.58 -4.60
CA ALA A 66 -4.00 -8.55 -5.67
C ALA A 66 -4.31 -9.97 -5.20
N THR A 67 -4.95 -10.80 -6.04
CA THR A 67 -5.14 -12.22 -5.73
C THR A 67 -4.03 -13.06 -6.35
N ARG A 68 -3.43 -13.97 -5.57
CA ARG A 68 -2.38 -14.88 -6.06
C ARG A 68 -2.64 -16.32 -5.60
N LYS A 69 -2.31 -17.28 -6.45
CA LYS A 69 -2.28 -18.70 -6.08
C LYS A 69 -0.95 -19.00 -5.42
N VAL A 70 -0.97 -19.67 -4.28
CA VAL A 70 0.24 -20.13 -3.59
C VAL A 70 0.77 -21.38 -4.29
N ALA A 71 2.07 -21.36 -4.61
CA ALA A 71 2.76 -22.47 -5.23
C ALA A 71 3.05 -23.61 -4.24
N ASN A 72 3.44 -24.77 -4.75
CA ASN A 72 3.72 -25.97 -3.94
C ASN A 72 4.92 -25.80 -2.99
N ASP A 73 5.77 -24.81 -3.23
CA ASP A 73 6.90 -24.44 -2.37
C ASP A 73 6.52 -23.38 -1.30
N ALA A 74 5.22 -23.16 -1.07
CA ALA A 74 4.69 -22.14 -0.16
C ALA A 74 5.20 -20.72 -0.50
N THR A 75 5.22 -20.37 -1.79
CA THR A 75 5.56 -19.03 -2.23
C THR A 75 4.49 -18.41 -3.12
N ILE A 76 4.54 -17.07 -3.23
CA ILE A 76 3.79 -16.32 -4.23
C ILE A 76 4.72 -15.41 -5.02
N ARG A 77 4.37 -15.17 -6.29
CA ARG A 77 5.02 -14.15 -7.11
C ARG A 77 4.18 -12.87 -7.13
N LEU A 78 4.81 -11.76 -6.77
CA LEU A 78 4.22 -10.43 -6.80
C LEU A 78 5.19 -9.49 -7.52
N ASN A 79 4.74 -8.93 -8.65
CA ASN A 79 5.59 -8.20 -9.59
C ASN A 79 6.81 -9.07 -10.01
N THR A 80 8.02 -8.56 -9.82
CA THR A 80 9.29 -9.25 -10.13
C THR A 80 9.86 -10.03 -8.95
N LYS A 81 9.21 -9.99 -7.78
CA LYS A 81 9.69 -10.58 -6.52
C LYS A 81 8.90 -11.83 -6.13
N VAL A 82 9.50 -12.64 -5.26
CA VAL A 82 8.89 -13.86 -4.71
C VAL A 82 8.84 -13.72 -3.19
N PHE A 83 7.69 -14.01 -2.60
CA PHE A 83 7.46 -13.91 -1.16
C PHE A 83 7.14 -15.28 -0.57
N GLU A 84 7.63 -15.52 0.63
CA GLU A 84 7.37 -16.74 1.41
C GLU A 84 6.02 -16.64 2.11
N THR A 85 5.24 -17.72 2.05
CA THR A 85 3.96 -17.86 2.76
C THR A 85 4.02 -19.06 3.70
N LYS A 86 2.97 -19.26 4.49
CA LYS A 86 2.81 -20.49 5.27
C LYS A 86 2.39 -21.65 4.37
N GLN A 87 2.76 -22.86 4.75
CA GLN A 87 2.42 -24.09 4.01
C GLN A 87 0.91 -24.37 3.98
N GLU A 88 0.16 -23.90 4.97
CA GLU A 88 -1.31 -24.03 5.05
C GLU A 88 -2.03 -23.41 3.84
N TYR A 89 -1.41 -22.43 3.17
CA TYR A 89 -1.98 -21.76 2.01
C TYR A 89 -1.63 -22.43 0.68
N ILE A 90 -0.78 -23.47 0.65
CA ILE A 90 -0.36 -24.13 -0.60
C ILE A 90 -1.57 -24.53 -1.45
N GLY A 91 -1.56 -24.16 -2.72
CA GLY A 91 -2.64 -24.46 -3.67
C GLY A 91 -3.85 -23.52 -3.59
N SER A 92 -4.00 -22.76 -2.51
CA SER A 92 -5.09 -21.81 -2.29
C SER A 92 -4.87 -20.50 -3.03
N ARG A 93 -5.96 -19.80 -3.35
CA ARG A 93 -5.94 -18.42 -3.87
C ARG A 93 -6.15 -17.46 -2.70
N ILE A 94 -5.13 -16.65 -2.42
CA ILE A 94 -5.13 -15.72 -1.30
C ILE A 94 -5.15 -14.27 -1.78
N THR A 95 -5.70 -13.40 -0.94
CA THR A 95 -5.70 -11.95 -1.17
C THR A 95 -4.44 -11.35 -0.57
N ILE A 96 -3.71 -10.59 -1.37
CA ILE A 96 -2.48 -9.91 -0.97
C ILE A 96 -2.75 -8.42 -0.90
N LYS A 97 -2.37 -7.80 0.20
CA LYS A 97 -2.38 -6.34 0.39
C LYS A 97 -0.97 -5.83 0.60
N TYR A 98 -0.57 -4.78 -0.11
CA TYR A 98 0.82 -4.32 -0.10
C TYR A 98 0.98 -2.83 -0.40
N LYS A 99 2.06 -2.22 0.10
CA LYS A 99 2.48 -0.89 -0.32
C LYS A 99 2.99 -0.91 -1.76
N PRO A 100 2.74 0.11 -2.60
CA PRO A 100 3.16 0.10 -4.01
C PRO A 100 4.66 -0.15 -4.24
N ASP A 101 5.50 0.27 -3.29
CA ASP A 101 6.96 0.08 -3.29
C ASP A 101 7.43 -1.31 -2.82
N LEU A 102 6.48 -2.19 -2.44
CA LEU A 102 6.71 -3.53 -1.90
C LEU A 102 7.49 -3.57 -0.58
N SER A 103 7.57 -2.44 0.15
CA SER A 103 8.21 -2.39 1.49
C SER A 103 7.44 -3.23 2.52
N GLU A 104 6.13 -3.33 2.35
CA GLU A 104 5.24 -4.13 3.18
C GLU A 104 4.28 -4.94 2.32
N VAL A 105 4.20 -6.23 2.60
CA VAL A 105 3.34 -7.19 1.90
C VAL A 105 2.68 -8.09 2.93
N TYR A 106 1.37 -8.27 2.77
CA TYR A 106 0.53 -9.02 3.69
C TYR A 106 -0.38 -9.98 2.93
N ILE A 107 -0.62 -11.15 3.51
CA ILE A 107 -1.80 -11.95 3.22
C ILE A 107 -2.96 -11.34 4.02
N PHE A 108 -4.08 -11.11 3.36
CA PHE A 108 -5.31 -10.64 3.98
C PHE A 108 -6.29 -11.80 4.09
N ASP A 109 -6.58 -12.22 5.31
CA ASP A 109 -7.35 -13.43 5.65
C ASP A 109 -8.15 -13.18 6.93
N ASP A 110 -9.45 -13.50 6.95
CA ASP A 110 -10.38 -13.24 8.06
C ASP A 110 -10.23 -11.85 8.72
N ASP A 111 -10.26 -10.79 7.90
CA ASP A 111 -10.05 -9.39 8.32
C ASP A 111 -8.71 -9.08 9.02
N SER A 112 -7.76 -10.02 8.94
CA SER A 112 -6.44 -9.91 9.53
C SER A 112 -5.35 -9.74 8.46
N TYR A 113 -4.24 -9.10 8.86
CA TYR A 113 -3.07 -8.88 8.01
C TYR A 113 -1.92 -9.75 8.51
N ILE A 114 -1.52 -10.73 7.71
CA ILE A 114 -0.40 -11.62 8.02
C ILE A 114 0.80 -11.20 7.18
N LYS A 115 1.82 -10.61 7.82
CA LYS A 115 3.01 -10.09 7.12
C LYS A 115 3.80 -11.23 6.48
N ILE A 116 4.22 -11.02 5.24
CA ILE A 116 5.10 -11.95 4.50
C ILE A 116 6.37 -11.24 4.03
N SER A 117 7.44 -12.01 3.89
CA SER A 117 8.78 -11.51 3.53
C SER A 117 9.24 -12.03 2.18
N GLU A 118 10.06 -11.23 1.50
CA GLU A 118 10.71 -11.63 0.26
C GLU A 118 11.64 -12.83 0.50
N VAL A 119 11.64 -13.80 -0.41
CA VAL A 119 12.48 -15.00 -0.35
C VAL A 119 13.96 -14.61 -0.32
N LYS A 120 14.67 -15.02 0.73
CA LYS A 120 16.12 -14.85 0.82
C LYS A 120 16.84 -15.97 0.08
N LYS A 121 17.06 -15.77 -1.23
CA LYS A 121 17.68 -16.77 -2.13
C LYS A 121 19.03 -17.30 -1.63
N VAL A 122 19.85 -16.45 -1.01
CA VAL A 122 21.19 -16.81 -0.52
C VAL A 122 21.14 -17.72 0.71
N ASP A 123 20.13 -17.56 1.55
CA ASP A 123 19.97 -18.40 2.75
C ASP A 123 19.37 -19.75 2.37
N ASN A 124 18.41 -19.77 1.43
CA ASN A 124 17.80 -21.01 0.92
C ASN A 124 18.79 -21.93 0.20
N SER A 125 19.89 -21.41 -0.37
CA SER A 125 20.92 -22.25 -0.99
C SER A 125 21.79 -22.99 0.03
N LYS A 126 21.86 -22.50 1.28
CA LYS A 126 22.68 -23.07 2.35
C LYS A 126 21.95 -24.13 3.17
N ILE A 127 20.62 -24.20 3.07
CA ILE A 127 19.80 -25.20 3.76
C ILE A 127 20.01 -26.56 3.10
N LYS A 128 20.73 -27.46 3.79
CA LYS A 128 20.87 -28.86 3.36
C LYS A 128 19.51 -29.54 3.40
N ARG A 129 19.02 -29.98 2.23
CA ARG A 129 17.80 -30.79 2.13
C ARG A 129 18.02 -32.10 2.88
N LYS A 130 17.21 -32.35 3.91
CA LYS A 130 17.15 -33.68 4.53
C LYS A 130 16.63 -34.64 3.46
N ARG A 131 17.42 -35.69 3.17
CA ARG A 131 16.97 -36.75 2.27
C ARG A 131 15.69 -37.37 2.86
N PRO A 132 14.66 -37.64 2.05
CA PRO A 132 13.49 -38.37 2.54
C PRO A 132 13.95 -39.71 3.11
N LEU A 133 13.41 -40.10 4.27
CA LEU A 133 13.81 -41.32 5.00
C LEU A 133 13.64 -42.63 4.18
N PHE A 134 12.94 -42.57 3.05
CA PHE A 134 12.58 -43.72 2.23
C PHE A 134 13.60 -44.04 1.11
N SER A 135 14.74 -43.35 1.01
CA SER A 135 15.80 -43.73 0.07
C SER A 135 16.80 -44.72 0.71
N LYS A 136 16.31 -45.78 1.38
CA LYS A 136 17.14 -46.97 1.59
C LYS A 136 16.97 -47.80 0.33
N GLU A 137 17.95 -47.72 -0.55
CA GLU A 137 18.16 -48.74 -1.58
C GLU A 137 18.42 -50.05 -0.82
N ASP A 138 17.61 -51.07 -1.12
CA ASP A 138 17.88 -52.43 -0.68
C ASP A 138 19.15 -52.90 -1.40
N ASP A 139 20.25 -53.04 -0.65
CA ASP A 139 21.47 -53.70 -1.11
C ASP A 139 21.18 -55.20 -1.33
N GLN A 140 21.13 -55.65 -2.58
CA GLN A 140 21.44 -57.03 -3.00
C GLN A 140 22.22 -57.04 -4.31
#